data_AF-A0A7W2NY85-F1
#
_entry.id   AF-A0A7W2NY85-F1
#
_cell.length_a   1.000
_cell.length_b   1.000
_cell.length_c   1.000
_cell.angle_alpha   90.00
_cell.angle_beta   90.00
_cell.angle_gamma   90.00
#
_symmetry.space_group_name_H-M   'P 1'
#
loop_
_entity.id
_entity.type
_entity.pdbx_description
1 polymer ?
#
loop_
_entity_poly.entity_id
_entity_poly.type
_entity_poly.pdbx_seq_one_letter_code
_entity_poly.pdbx_strand_id
1 'polypeptide(L)'
;MSRLIACESKNIETCIQEAAKVFPYDIEIILGYEEARLIYQGVAHHSENLGQQLIIDIGGGSTKCIIGKQQEIMTLASLNIGCVSYTQSYLADRLISEKGFKKAIRAAKHEIDSVIKRFKNVSWQSAIGTSGTFKYIYKVLNNEEKLPQPFTLKQLYTLKKTIKIPPLP
;
A
#
# COMPACT_ATOMS: atom_id res chain seq x y z
N MET A 1 -15.70 -17.34 12.71
CA MET A 1 -15.18 -16.27 11.84
C MET A 1 -13.74 -16.02 12.24
N SER A 2 -12.79 -16.61 11.54
CA SER A 2 -11.35 -16.36 11.76
C SER A 2 -11.03 -14.93 11.37
N ARG A 3 -10.23 -14.22 12.17
CA ARG A 3 -9.78 -12.86 11.87
C ARG A 3 -8.29 -12.89 11.56
N LEU A 4 -7.98 -12.42 10.36
CA LEU A 4 -6.68 -12.53 9.73
C LEU A 4 -5.87 -11.28 10.06
N ILE A 5 -4.63 -11.46 10.50
CA ILE A 5 -3.68 -10.37 10.70
C ILE A 5 -2.52 -10.57 9.74
N ALA A 6 -2.31 -9.60 8.86
CA ALA A 6 -1.04 -9.48 8.15
C ALA A 6 -0.02 -8.84 9.09
N CYS A 7 0.91 -9.64 9.62
CA CYS A 7 1.97 -9.16 10.48
C CYS A 7 3.33 -9.58 9.91
N GLU A 8 4.15 -8.60 9.54
CA GLU A 8 5.53 -8.81 9.06
C GLU A 8 6.56 -8.53 10.18
N SER A 9 6.16 -8.63 11.44
CA SER A 9 7.01 -8.34 12.60
C SER A 9 8.03 -9.46 12.85
N LYS A 10 9.20 -9.11 13.39
CA LYS A 10 10.17 -10.13 13.87
C LYS A 10 9.72 -10.84 15.14
N ASN A 11 8.75 -10.27 15.87
CA ASN A 11 8.26 -10.77 17.15
C ASN A 11 6.77 -11.17 17.07
N ILE A 12 6.39 -11.86 15.99
CA ILE A 12 4.99 -12.26 15.75
C ILE A 12 4.45 -13.11 16.89
N GLU A 13 5.22 -14.06 17.42
CA GLU A 13 4.80 -14.92 18.53
C GLU A 13 4.40 -14.12 19.77
N THR A 14 5.24 -13.19 20.20
CA THR A 14 4.92 -12.31 21.34
C THR A 14 3.68 -11.47 21.07
N CYS A 15 3.54 -10.94 19.85
CA CYS A 15 2.39 -10.12 19.46
C CYS A 15 1.08 -10.93 19.54
N ILE A 16 1.10 -12.17 19.06
CA ILE A 16 -0.05 -13.08 19.11
C ILE A 16 -0.37 -13.47 20.55
N GLN A 17 0.65 -13.79 21.36
CA GLN A 17 0.47 -14.13 22.76
C GLN A 17 -0.18 -12.99 23.55
N GLU A 18 0.29 -11.75 23.37
CA GLU A 18 -0.31 -10.58 24.03
C GLU A 18 -1.71 -10.28 23.51
N ALA A 19 -1.95 -10.39 22.20
CA ALA A 19 -3.27 -10.17 21.62
C ALA A 19 -4.29 -11.22 22.09
N ALA A 20 -3.89 -12.49 22.22
CA ALA A 20 -4.76 -13.57 22.70
C ALA A 20 -5.24 -13.37 24.16
N LYS A 21 -4.52 -12.58 24.98
CA LYS A 21 -4.97 -12.26 26.35
C LYS A 21 -6.19 -11.34 26.38
N VAL A 22 -6.39 -10.54 25.34
CA VAL A 22 -7.44 -9.51 25.28
C VAL A 22 -8.43 -9.72 24.13
N PHE A 23 -8.12 -10.64 23.21
CA PHE A 23 -8.91 -10.91 22.02
C PHE A 23 -9.42 -12.37 22.04
N PRO A 24 -10.73 -12.59 22.15
CA PRO A 24 -11.29 -13.92 22.41
C PRO A 24 -11.42 -14.81 21.15
N TYR A 25 -10.76 -14.45 20.05
CA TYR A 25 -10.82 -15.17 18.78
C TYR A 25 -9.41 -15.52 18.29
N ASP A 26 -9.31 -16.62 17.56
CA ASP A 26 -8.06 -17.04 16.95
C ASP A 26 -7.52 -15.98 15.98
N ILE A 27 -6.22 -15.76 16.06
CA ILE A 27 -5.46 -14.86 15.21
C ILE A 27 -4.67 -15.71 14.23
N GLU A 28 -4.96 -15.54 12.95
CA GLU A 28 -4.26 -16.23 11.88
C GLU A 28 -3.32 -15.27 11.15
N ILE A 29 -2.06 -15.67 11.02
CA ILE A 29 -1.07 -14.94 10.22
C ILE A 29 -1.24 -15.34 8.77
N ILE A 30 -1.46 -14.35 7.90
CA ILE A 30 -1.52 -14.59 6.46
C ILE A 30 -0.23 -14.18 5.77
N LEU A 31 0.07 -14.92 4.70
CA LEU A 31 1.17 -14.60 3.79
C LEU A 31 0.77 -13.38 2.94
N GLY A 32 1.76 -12.59 2.50
CA GLY A 32 1.50 -11.36 1.75
C GLY A 32 0.71 -11.57 0.45
N TYR A 33 0.79 -12.77 -0.17
CA TYR A 33 -0.03 -13.09 -1.33
C TYR A 33 -1.51 -13.36 -0.97
N GLU A 34 -1.78 -13.98 0.19
CA GLU A 34 -3.14 -14.17 0.69
C GLU A 34 -3.77 -12.83 1.08
N GLU A 35 -2.98 -11.93 1.69
CA GLU A 35 -3.43 -10.56 1.93
C GLU A 35 -3.80 -9.85 0.63
N ALA A 36 -2.94 -9.93 -0.40
CA ALA A 36 -3.23 -9.35 -1.71
C ALA A 36 -4.52 -9.93 -2.33
N ARG A 37 -4.73 -11.25 -2.22
CA ARG A 37 -5.93 -11.94 -2.69
C ARG A 37 -7.18 -11.43 -1.98
N LEU A 38 -7.14 -11.31 -0.66
CA LEU A 38 -8.26 -10.82 0.15
C LEU A 38 -8.58 -9.35 -0.11
N ILE A 39 -7.55 -8.50 -0.26
CA ILE A 39 -7.72 -7.09 -0.67
C ILE A 39 -8.45 -7.03 -2.01
N TYR A 40 -8.01 -7.81 -3.00
CA TYR A 40 -8.66 -7.84 -4.31
C TYR A 40 -10.12 -8.26 -4.21
N GLN A 41 -10.42 -9.33 -3.45
CA GLN A 41 -11.80 -9.76 -3.24
C GLN A 41 -12.64 -8.65 -2.60
N GLY A 42 -12.13 -7.94 -1.60
CA GLY A 42 -12.83 -6.81 -0.99
C GLY A 42 -13.16 -5.69 -1.97
N VAL A 43 -12.22 -5.32 -2.85
CA VAL A 43 -12.42 -4.26 -3.86
C VAL A 43 -13.32 -4.72 -4.99
N ALA A 44 -13.11 -5.93 -5.52
CA ALA A 44 -13.87 -6.50 -6.63
C ALA A 44 -15.38 -6.59 -6.32
N HIS A 45 -15.75 -6.88 -5.07
CA HIS A 45 -17.15 -6.89 -4.65
C HIS A 45 -17.86 -5.52 -4.76
N HIS A 46 -17.10 -4.42 -4.79
CA HIS A 46 -17.65 -3.06 -4.80
C HIS A 46 -17.33 -2.30 -6.10
N SER A 47 -16.68 -2.95 -7.08
CA SER A 47 -16.32 -2.31 -8.35
C SER A 47 -17.25 -2.77 -9.47
N GLU A 48 -17.97 -1.84 -10.08
CA GLU A 48 -18.81 -2.08 -11.27
C GLU A 48 -17.99 -2.10 -12.58
N ASN A 49 -16.66 -2.09 -12.49
CA ASN A 49 -15.81 -1.95 -13.67
C ASN A 49 -15.71 -3.27 -14.46
N LEU A 50 -15.94 -3.18 -15.77
CA LEU A 50 -15.89 -4.32 -16.68
C LEU A 50 -14.48 -4.61 -17.23
N GLY A 51 -13.52 -3.70 -17.04
CA GLY A 51 -12.14 -3.81 -17.51
C GLY A 51 -11.18 -4.43 -16.49
N GLN A 52 -9.94 -4.69 -16.93
CA GLN A 52 -8.83 -5.07 -16.06
C GLN A 52 -8.41 -3.88 -15.19
N GLN A 53 -8.26 -4.11 -13.90
CA GLN A 53 -7.96 -3.08 -12.91
C GLN A 53 -6.69 -3.43 -12.16
N LEU A 54 -5.80 -2.45 -12.02
CA LEU A 54 -4.67 -2.51 -11.11
C LEU A 54 -5.09 -1.99 -9.73
N ILE A 55 -4.96 -2.82 -8.70
CA ILE A 55 -5.14 -2.44 -7.30
C ILE A 55 -3.77 -2.29 -6.66
N ILE A 56 -3.54 -1.17 -5.99
CA ILE A 56 -2.36 -0.92 -5.18
C ILE A 56 -2.80 -0.61 -3.75
N ASP A 57 -2.35 -1.43 -2.79
CA ASP A 57 -2.53 -1.17 -1.36
C ASP A 57 -1.18 -0.86 -0.72
N ILE A 58 -0.98 0.35 -0.21
CA ILE A 58 0.25 0.74 0.49
C ILE A 58 0.01 0.66 2.00
N GLY A 59 0.56 -0.38 2.62
CA GLY A 59 0.53 -0.61 4.05
C GLY A 59 1.75 -0.04 4.79
N GLY A 60 1.87 -0.43 6.07
CA GLY A 60 2.98 -0.02 6.93
C GLY A 60 4.31 -0.71 6.61
N GLY A 61 4.28 -2.02 6.35
CA GLY A 61 5.45 -2.86 6.05
C GLY A 61 5.64 -3.15 4.57
N SER A 62 4.54 -3.38 3.86
CA SER A 62 4.53 -3.84 2.47
C SER A 62 3.43 -3.20 1.63
N THR A 63 3.56 -3.35 0.31
CA THR A 63 2.62 -2.87 -0.70
C THR A 63 2.12 -4.05 -1.52
N LYS A 64 0.80 -4.14 -1.69
CA LYS A 64 0.17 -5.20 -2.47
C LYS A 64 -0.20 -4.63 -3.83
N CYS A 65 0.15 -5.38 -4.88
CA CYS A 65 -0.16 -5.06 -6.26
C CYS A 65 -0.97 -6.20 -6.84
N ILE A 66 -2.17 -5.91 -7.36
CA ILE A 66 -3.03 -6.94 -7.95
C ILE A 66 -3.57 -6.42 -9.27
N ILE A 67 -3.52 -7.22 -10.34
CA ILE A 67 -4.34 -7.00 -11.52
C ILE A 67 -5.38 -8.10 -11.58
N GLY A 68 -6.63 -7.70 -11.78
CA GLY A 68 -7.70 -8.64 -12.06
C GLY A 68 -8.83 -8.00 -12.85
N LYS A 69 -9.78 -8.83 -13.23
CA LYS A 69 -10.99 -8.45 -13.95
C LYS A 69 -12.18 -9.15 -13.30
N GLN A 70 -13.20 -8.39 -12.89
CA GLN A 70 -14.36 -8.91 -12.16
C GLN A 70 -13.92 -9.68 -10.90
N GLN A 71 -14.18 -10.99 -10.83
CA GLN A 71 -13.82 -11.85 -9.70
C GLN A 71 -12.51 -12.63 -9.94
N GLU A 72 -11.84 -12.43 -11.07
CA GLU A 72 -10.65 -13.18 -11.46
C GLU A 72 -9.37 -12.36 -11.26
N ILE A 73 -8.42 -12.92 -10.52
CA ILE A 73 -7.08 -12.35 -10.37
C ILE A 73 -6.18 -12.88 -11.48
N MET A 74 -5.56 -11.97 -12.23
CA MET A 74 -4.64 -12.30 -13.32
C MET A 74 -3.17 -12.30 -12.86
N THR A 75 -2.80 -11.40 -11.95
CA THR A 75 -1.48 -11.40 -11.31
C THR A 75 -1.56 -10.69 -9.97
N LEU A 76 -0.78 -11.15 -9.00
CA LEU A 76 -0.62 -10.49 -7.70
C LEU A 76 0.85 -10.43 -7.29
N ALA A 77 1.17 -9.54 -6.36
CA ALA A 77 2.47 -9.43 -5.70
C ALA A 77 2.33 -8.74 -4.35
N SER A 78 3.19 -9.11 -3.40
CA SER A 78 3.48 -8.32 -2.20
C SER A 78 4.92 -7.85 -2.29
N LEU A 79 5.15 -6.54 -2.17
CA LEU A 79 6.45 -5.89 -2.28
C LEU A 79 6.84 -5.33 -0.91
N ASN A 80 8.14 -5.33 -0.58
CA ASN A 80 8.65 -4.78 0.68
C ASN A 80 8.74 -3.24 0.60
N ILE A 81 7.59 -2.60 0.39
CA ILE A 81 7.42 -1.16 0.28
C ILE A 81 6.36 -0.74 1.28
N GLY A 82 6.73 -0.16 2.41
CA GLY A 82 5.79 0.21 3.46
C GLY A 82 6.05 1.61 3.99
N CYS A 83 4.99 2.35 4.34
CA CYS A 83 5.15 3.73 4.80
C CYS A 83 5.90 3.83 6.13
N VAL A 84 5.75 2.87 7.03
CA VAL A 84 6.46 2.81 8.32
C VAL A 84 7.90 2.35 8.10
N SER A 85 8.09 1.24 7.37
CA SER A 85 9.42 0.68 7.10
C SER A 85 10.31 1.65 6.30
N TYR A 86 9.74 2.39 5.34
CA TYR A 86 10.47 3.37 4.54
C TYR A 86 10.79 4.63 5.34
N THR A 87 9.89 5.06 6.23
CA THR A 87 10.18 6.19 7.13
C THR A 87 11.37 5.85 8.01
N GLN A 88 11.37 4.67 8.65
CA GLN A 88 12.47 4.23 9.50
C GLN A 88 13.79 4.07 8.75
N SER A 89 13.75 3.57 7.52
CA SER A 89 14.95 3.22 6.75
C SER A 89 15.57 4.41 5.99
N TYR A 90 14.78 5.40 5.61
CA TYR A 90 15.22 6.47 4.71
C TYR A 90 15.01 7.89 5.22
N LEU A 91 14.19 8.08 6.27
CA LEU A 91 13.87 9.39 6.85
C LEU A 91 14.38 9.43 8.30
N ALA A 92 15.71 9.53 8.45
CA ALA A 92 16.38 9.69 9.74
C ALA A 92 15.78 10.89 10.51
N ASP A 93 15.61 10.73 11.82
CA ASP A 93 15.00 11.72 12.72
C ASP A 93 13.60 12.18 12.30
N ARG A 94 12.91 11.37 11.47
CA ARG A 94 11.64 11.71 10.82
C ARG A 94 11.72 12.98 9.97
N LEU A 95 12.92 13.35 9.54
CA LEU A 95 13.18 14.50 8.69
C LEU A 95 13.19 14.09 7.22
N ILE A 96 12.46 14.85 6.41
CA ILE A 96 12.38 14.64 4.96
C ILE A 96 13.55 15.38 4.30
N SER A 97 14.66 14.67 4.10
CA SER A 97 15.79 15.17 3.31
C SER A 97 15.67 14.76 1.84
N GLU A 98 16.18 15.58 0.91
CA GLU A 98 16.19 15.24 -0.51
C GLU A 98 16.96 13.94 -0.78
N LYS A 99 18.08 13.73 -0.07
CA LYS A 99 18.90 12.52 -0.14
C LYS A 99 18.13 11.29 0.34
N GLY A 100 17.45 11.37 1.48
CA GLY A 100 16.60 10.30 2.02
C GLY A 100 15.46 9.96 1.08
N PHE A 101 14.76 10.96 0.57
CA PHE A 101 13.67 10.77 -0.38
C PHE A 101 14.14 10.13 -1.70
N LYS A 102 15.28 10.55 -2.24
CA LYS A 102 15.89 9.92 -3.44
C LYS A 102 16.24 8.45 -3.18
N LYS A 103 16.78 8.11 -2.01
CA LYS A 103 17.07 6.73 -1.62
C LYS A 103 15.79 5.90 -1.51
N ALA A 104 14.75 6.42 -0.88
CA ALA A 104 13.45 5.77 -0.77
C ALA A 104 12.83 5.47 -2.15
N ILE A 105 12.85 6.43 -3.09
CA ILE A 105 12.38 6.21 -4.46
C ILE A 105 13.19 5.09 -5.14
N ARG A 106 14.53 5.11 -4.99
CA ARG A 106 15.39 4.11 -5.61
C ARG A 106 15.11 2.70 -5.07
N ALA A 107 14.90 2.57 -3.76
CA ALA A 107 14.53 1.31 -3.13
C ALA A 107 13.17 0.80 -3.63
N ALA A 108 12.14 1.66 -3.67
CA ALA A 108 10.83 1.28 -4.20
C ALA A 108 10.90 0.84 -5.66
N LYS A 109 11.68 1.53 -6.49
CA LYS A 109 11.90 1.12 -7.89
C LYS A 109 12.53 -0.27 -7.98
N HIS A 110 13.54 -0.55 -7.16
CA HIS A 110 14.20 -1.85 -7.14
C HIS A 110 13.25 -2.99 -6.77
N GLU A 111 12.40 -2.79 -5.76
CA GLU A 111 11.34 -3.75 -5.41
C GLU A 111 10.37 -3.98 -6.57
N ILE A 112 9.94 -2.90 -7.24
CA ILE A 112 9.01 -2.95 -8.38
C ILE A 112 9.62 -3.65 -9.60
N ASP A 113 10.93 -3.54 -9.83
CA ASP A 113 11.61 -4.16 -10.98
C ASP A 113 11.41 -5.68 -11.04
N SER A 114 11.23 -6.33 -9.87
CA SER A 114 10.97 -7.77 -9.77
C SER A 114 9.62 -8.20 -10.38
N VAL A 115 8.64 -7.29 -10.47
CA VAL A 115 7.27 -7.60 -10.92
C VAL A 115 6.84 -6.83 -12.17
N ILE A 116 7.53 -5.73 -12.52
CA ILE A 116 7.06 -4.78 -13.53
C ILE A 116 6.81 -5.40 -14.91
N LYS A 117 7.64 -6.35 -15.34
CA LYS A 117 7.48 -7.04 -16.65
C LYS A 117 6.18 -7.85 -16.68
N ARG A 118 5.95 -8.66 -15.63
CA ARG A 118 4.74 -9.48 -15.49
C ARG A 118 3.49 -8.60 -15.50
N PHE A 119 3.49 -7.52 -14.73
CA PHE A 119 2.35 -6.61 -14.65
C PHE A 119 2.08 -5.89 -15.97
N LYS A 120 3.13 -5.37 -16.64
CA LYS A 120 2.98 -4.72 -17.96
C LYS A 120 2.43 -5.66 -19.03
N ASN A 121 2.83 -6.93 -19.02
CA ASN A 121 2.33 -7.91 -19.99
C ASN A 121 0.84 -8.21 -19.79
N VAL A 122 0.35 -8.21 -18.54
CA VAL A 122 -1.08 -8.36 -18.26
C VAL A 122 -1.86 -7.11 -18.65
N SER A 123 -1.30 -5.93 -18.38
CA SER A 123 -1.90 -4.60 -18.62
C SER A 123 -3.19 -4.34 -17.83
N TRP A 124 -3.68 -3.10 -17.82
CA TRP A 124 -4.90 -2.70 -17.13
C TRP A 124 -5.46 -1.42 -17.75
N GLN A 125 -6.77 -1.20 -17.62
CA GLN A 125 -7.44 0.01 -18.11
C GLN A 125 -7.67 1.04 -17.00
N SER A 126 -7.73 0.61 -15.75
CA SER A 126 -7.90 1.51 -14.60
C SER A 126 -7.02 1.10 -13.43
N ALA A 127 -6.78 2.03 -12.51
CA ALA A 127 -6.03 1.79 -11.29
C ALA A 127 -6.79 2.31 -10.07
N ILE A 128 -6.77 1.54 -8.99
CA ILE A 128 -7.39 1.85 -7.70
C ILE A 128 -6.31 1.78 -6.63
N GLY A 129 -6.29 2.77 -5.75
CA GLY A 129 -5.43 2.80 -4.58
C GLY A 129 -6.23 2.64 -3.29
N THR A 130 -5.77 1.80 -2.37
CA THR A 130 -6.44 1.51 -1.09
C THR A 130 -5.55 1.83 0.12
N SER A 131 -6.06 1.61 1.33
CA SER A 131 -5.37 1.90 2.60
C SER A 131 -5.12 3.39 2.91
N GLY A 132 -4.49 3.64 4.07
CA GLY A 132 -4.35 4.97 4.66
C GLY A 132 -3.52 5.94 3.82
N THR A 133 -2.47 5.47 3.14
CA THR A 133 -1.60 6.32 2.33
C THR A 133 -2.36 6.96 1.16
N PHE A 134 -3.11 6.16 0.38
CA PHE A 134 -3.93 6.70 -0.71
C PHE A 134 -5.04 7.62 -0.19
N LYS A 135 -5.72 7.25 0.90
CA LYS A 135 -6.75 8.08 1.54
C LYS A 135 -6.22 9.46 1.95
N TYR A 136 -5.02 9.51 2.54
CA TYR A 136 -4.41 10.76 2.96
C TYR A 136 -3.96 11.62 1.77
N ILE A 137 -3.32 11.02 0.77
CA ILE A 137 -2.93 11.73 -0.46
C ILE A 137 -4.16 12.32 -1.15
N TYR A 138 -5.24 11.53 -1.28
CA TYR A 138 -6.51 11.99 -1.83
C TYR A 138 -7.05 13.20 -1.06
N LYS A 139 -7.10 13.11 0.27
CA LYS A 139 -7.59 14.19 1.14
C LYS A 139 -6.80 15.49 0.94
N VAL A 140 -5.47 15.40 0.89
CA VAL A 140 -4.60 16.58 0.74
C VAL A 140 -4.70 17.19 -0.66
N LEU A 141 -4.84 16.38 -1.71
CA LEU A 141 -4.86 16.86 -3.09
C LEU A 141 -6.22 17.40 -3.53
N ASN A 142 -7.32 16.87 -2.98
CA ASN A 142 -8.68 17.19 -3.41
C ASN A 142 -9.46 18.04 -2.39
N ASN A 143 -8.81 18.62 -1.37
CA ASN A 143 -9.44 19.55 -0.41
C ASN A 143 -10.79 19.06 0.18
N GLU A 144 -10.92 17.75 0.44
CA GLU A 144 -12.18 17.12 0.90
C GLU A 144 -13.38 17.21 -0.06
N GLU A 145 -13.17 17.43 -1.36
CA GLU A 145 -14.24 17.37 -2.34
C GLU A 145 -14.98 16.01 -2.32
N LYS A 146 -16.31 16.08 -2.39
CA LYS A 146 -17.24 14.96 -2.18
C LYS A 146 -17.18 13.88 -3.27
N LEU A 147 -16.65 14.19 -4.45
CA LEU A 147 -16.59 13.25 -5.57
C LEU A 147 -15.15 12.76 -5.79
N PRO A 148 -14.92 11.43 -5.92
CA PRO A 148 -13.59 10.89 -6.12
C PRO A 148 -12.99 11.31 -7.47
N GLN A 149 -12.13 12.33 -7.44
CA GLN A 149 -11.28 12.66 -8.59
C GLN A 149 -9.95 11.89 -8.50
N PRO A 150 -9.53 11.20 -9.58
CA PRO A 150 -8.23 10.56 -9.62
C PRO A 150 -7.13 11.64 -9.53
N PHE A 151 -6.09 11.36 -8.75
CA PHE A 151 -4.91 12.20 -8.75
C PHE A 151 -3.85 11.67 -9.72
N THR A 152 -3.07 12.58 -10.27
CA THR A 152 -2.07 12.32 -11.31
C THR A 152 -0.65 12.37 -10.75
N LEU A 153 0.29 11.81 -11.51
CA LEU A 153 1.73 11.93 -11.20
C LEU A 153 2.18 13.39 -11.07
N LYS A 154 1.64 14.29 -11.89
CA LYS A 154 1.92 15.74 -11.81
C LYS A 154 1.52 16.31 -10.44
N GLN A 155 0.33 15.97 -9.94
CA GLN A 155 -0.13 16.40 -8.62
C GLN A 155 0.73 15.82 -7.49
N LEU A 156 1.16 14.56 -7.59
CA LEU A 156 2.10 13.97 -6.63
C LEU A 156 3.45 14.70 -6.61
N TYR A 157 3.98 15.11 -7.77
CA TYR A 157 5.20 15.92 -7.83
C TYR A 157 5.01 17.32 -7.25
N THR A 158 3.83 17.93 -7.44
CA THR A 158 3.50 19.20 -6.78
C THR A 158 3.44 19.04 -5.26
N LEU A 159 2.74 18.01 -4.77
CA LEU A 159 2.67 17.68 -3.35
C LEU A 159 4.06 17.46 -2.75
N LYS A 160 4.94 16.73 -3.45
CA LYS A 160 6.33 16.56 -3.03
C LYS A 160 7.05 17.89 -2.78
N LYS A 161 6.77 18.93 -3.59
CA LYS A 161 7.37 20.26 -3.43
C LYS A 161 6.75 21.06 -2.26
N THR A 162 5.49 20.79 -1.92
CA THR A 162 4.77 21.51 -0.85
C THR A 162 4.99 20.90 0.53
N ILE A 163 5.45 19.65 0.63
CA ILE A 163 5.91 19.03 1.87
C ILE A 163 7.11 19.85 2.38
N LYS A 164 6.81 20.85 3.22
CA LYS A 164 7.78 21.70 3.90
C LYS A 164 7.97 21.17 5.33
N ILE A 165 9.23 21.20 5.73
CA ILE A 165 9.77 20.82 7.03
C ILE A 165 9.12 21.71 8.11
N PRO A 166 8.37 21.19 9.09
CA PRO A 166 8.27 21.88 10.36
C PRO A 166 9.63 21.77 11.06
N PRO A 167 10.22 22.87 11.59
CA PRO A 167 11.32 22.74 12.52
C PRO A 167 10.82 21.93 13.73
N LEU A 168 11.64 21.00 14.23
CA LEU A 168 11.36 20.39 15.52
C LEU A 168 11.33 21.48 16.61
N PRO A 169 10.45 21.37 17.62
CA PRO A 169 10.64 22.09 18.87
C PRO A 169 11.94 21.69 19.56
#